data_AF-A0A1E9T8W2-F1
#
_entry.id   AF-A0A1E9T8W2-F1
#
_cell.length_a   1.000
_cell.length_b   1.000
_cell.length_c   1.000
_cell.angle_alpha   90.00
_cell.angle_beta   90.00
_cell.angle_gamma   90.00
#
_symmetry.space_group_name_H-M   'P 1'
#
loop_
_entity.id
_entity.type
_entity.pdbx_description
1 polymer ?
#
loop_
_entity_poly.entity_id
_entity_poly.type
_entity_poly.pdbx_seq_one_letter_code
_entity_poly.pdbx_strand_id
1 'polypeptide(L)'
;MMSHISRRKVVKGVAWATPVIAASSVVPTFASSVDCTFAENAYVSARGVGNYERVEEEFTVPAGTHKLRFELTGGAGGRYEKGLDGGSGAKVSGIVEVKPHQTVKIIAGGGGSFGPQFYPNGGGYRTGPVKGGYGFGDGGSTPEVRIPNDVMDKVYERWVWAHQWSYGPNPLPMEEVYGCSGGGSSALLIDGEVIAVAGGGGGVSIGGKPYTAEPNHRHFPGIVDVRMTGPEHPTHAPVHSAAGVAGGARGSDATEGHEYYAQDLSLELTVEGGKGGGNGIGGAGGAKPTVLTGTPNDVFSFDSQNNQILYSSSTAGNPGTNGLDGKGGDGVMSVSYLLDDNEARYRQEDVEVLEFPDGTREEIHYYGVAPYFNGGQIIVSGGGGGGYGGGGSGAALSQSSITIAQKWNNNPKGVRQSISYVQLAGSGGAGGSYLAPQVMEGEISNSNNVTSSEAFSGATYSHNGIVKVFLCQTGK
;
A
#
# COMPACT_ATOMS: atom_id res chain seq x y z
N MET A 1 -42.21 33.81 -55.29
CA MET A 1 -42.31 32.81 -56.37
C MET A 1 -42.35 31.43 -55.72
N MET A 2 -43.44 30.67 -55.96
CA MET A 2 -43.71 29.23 -55.76
C MET A 2 -42.85 28.45 -54.74
N SER A 3 -43.40 28.05 -53.59
CA SER A 3 -44.12 26.78 -53.35
C SER A 3 -43.26 25.54 -53.58
N HIS A 4 -42.95 24.79 -52.50
CA HIS A 4 -43.41 23.41 -52.38
C HIS A 4 -43.25 22.88 -50.93
N ILE A 5 -44.39 22.59 -50.31
CA ILE A 5 -44.53 21.75 -49.12
C ILE A 5 -44.42 20.29 -49.57
N SER A 6 -43.55 19.50 -48.93
CA SER A 6 -43.50 18.04 -49.11
C SER A 6 -44.35 17.34 -48.03
N ARG A 7 -45.23 16.43 -48.47
CA ARG A 7 -46.22 15.72 -47.65
C ARG A 7 -45.74 14.32 -47.26
N ARG A 8 -45.89 14.02 -45.95
CA ARG A 8 -46.23 12.74 -45.27
C ARG A 8 -45.65 11.40 -45.79
N LYS A 9 -45.13 10.61 -44.84
CA LYS A 9 -45.67 9.27 -44.55
C LYS A 9 -45.75 9.03 -43.04
N VAL A 10 -46.98 9.05 -42.52
CA VAL A 10 -47.38 8.52 -41.22
C VAL A 10 -47.87 7.11 -41.48
N VAL A 11 -47.21 6.09 -40.91
CA VAL A 11 -47.71 4.72 -40.95
C VAL A 11 -48.61 4.53 -39.73
N LYS A 12 -49.91 4.40 -39.99
CA LYS A 12 -50.90 3.84 -39.08
C LYS A 12 -50.73 2.33 -39.08
N GLY A 13 -50.60 1.74 -37.90
CA GLY A 13 -50.70 0.31 -37.68
C GLY A 13 -51.29 0.05 -36.30
N VAL A 14 -52.61 0.11 -36.20
CA VAL A 14 -53.38 -0.45 -35.09
C VAL A 14 -53.78 -1.86 -35.52
N ALA A 15 -53.26 -2.87 -34.84
CA ALA A 15 -53.80 -4.23 -34.90
C ALA A 15 -54.05 -4.68 -33.46
N TRP A 16 -55.32 -4.98 -33.20
CA TRP A 16 -55.84 -5.43 -31.92
C TRP A 16 -55.41 -6.87 -31.68
N ALA A 17 -54.86 -7.17 -30.50
CA ALA A 17 -54.72 -8.53 -29.99
C ALA A 17 -55.36 -8.59 -28.60
N THR A 18 -56.29 -9.53 -28.49
CA THR A 18 -57.22 -9.85 -27.40
C THR A 18 -56.52 -10.05 -26.05
N PRO A 19 -57.09 -9.62 -24.91
CA PRO A 19 -56.66 -10.10 -23.61
C PRO A 19 -57.08 -11.56 -23.45
N VAL A 20 -56.14 -12.49 -23.55
CA VAL A 20 -56.35 -13.86 -23.09
C VAL A 20 -56.14 -13.86 -21.59
N ILE A 21 -57.23 -13.73 -20.83
CA ILE A 21 -57.30 -14.21 -19.46
C ILE A 21 -57.54 -15.72 -19.56
N ALA A 22 -56.50 -16.51 -19.28
CA ALA A 22 -56.64 -17.94 -19.09
C ALA A 22 -55.81 -18.40 -17.88
N ALA A 23 -56.55 -18.69 -16.82
CA ALA A 23 -56.31 -19.70 -15.80
C ALA A 23 -54.93 -19.72 -15.11
N SER A 24 -54.91 -19.17 -13.90
CA SER A 24 -54.30 -19.75 -12.70
C SER A 24 -53.48 -21.02 -12.93
N SER A 25 -52.19 -20.84 -13.25
CA SER A 25 -51.19 -21.84 -12.91
C SER A 25 -50.99 -21.73 -11.41
N VAL A 26 -51.31 -22.83 -10.75
CA VAL A 26 -50.93 -23.15 -9.38
C VAL A 26 -49.52 -22.59 -9.10
N VAL A 27 -49.48 -21.53 -8.29
CA VAL A 27 -48.32 -21.26 -7.44
C VAL A 27 -48.02 -22.59 -6.76
N PRO A 28 -46.81 -23.15 -6.85
CA PRO A 28 -46.42 -24.16 -5.88
C PRO A 28 -46.52 -23.45 -4.54
N THR A 29 -47.59 -23.77 -3.80
CA THR A 29 -47.75 -23.37 -2.42
C THR A 29 -46.45 -23.73 -1.73
N PHE A 30 -45.69 -22.71 -1.33
CA PHE A 30 -44.65 -22.85 -0.32
C PHE A 30 -45.34 -23.43 0.92
N ALA A 31 -45.21 -24.74 1.11
CA ALA A 31 -45.60 -25.44 2.31
C ALA A 31 -44.92 -26.82 2.36
N SER A 32 -43.60 -26.79 2.42
CA SER A 32 -42.80 -27.77 3.17
C SER A 32 -41.54 -27.05 3.61
N SER A 33 -41.71 -26.06 4.50
CA SER A 33 -40.62 -25.71 5.42
C SER A 33 -40.46 -26.92 6.32
N VAL A 34 -39.65 -27.88 5.89
CA VAL A 34 -38.92 -28.64 6.89
C VAL A 34 -38.08 -27.58 7.59
N ASP A 35 -38.38 -27.28 8.86
CA ASP A 35 -37.76 -26.18 9.60
C ASP A 35 -36.24 -26.28 9.49
N CYS A 36 -35.70 -25.47 8.57
CA CYS A 36 -34.32 -25.52 8.17
C CYS A 36 -33.54 -24.72 9.19
N THR A 37 -33.20 -25.39 10.29
CA THR A 37 -32.46 -24.82 11.40
C THR A 37 -30.99 -25.10 11.18
N PHE A 38 -30.21 -24.04 11.00
CA PHE A 38 -28.75 -24.15 10.97
C PHE A 38 -28.24 -24.54 12.35
N ALA A 39 -27.25 -25.43 12.38
CA ALA A 39 -26.53 -25.73 13.60
C ALA A 39 -25.91 -24.44 14.20
N GLU A 40 -25.86 -24.38 15.53
CA GLU A 40 -25.24 -23.26 16.24
C GLU A 40 -23.73 -23.19 15.97
N ASN A 41 -23.08 -24.36 15.86
CA ASN A 41 -21.66 -24.48 15.54
C ASN A 41 -21.43 -24.62 14.04
N ALA A 42 -20.32 -24.06 13.56
CA ALA A 42 -19.88 -24.25 12.19
C ALA A 42 -19.56 -25.73 11.94
N TYR A 43 -20.03 -26.26 10.81
CA TYR A 43 -19.69 -27.60 10.33
C TYR A 43 -18.21 -27.68 9.96
N VAL A 44 -17.72 -26.64 9.30
CA VAL A 44 -16.31 -26.46 8.95
C VAL A 44 -15.92 -25.00 9.21
N SER A 45 -14.70 -24.79 9.72
CA SER A 45 -14.13 -23.47 9.95
C SER A 45 -12.63 -23.48 9.67
N ALA A 46 -12.18 -22.69 8.70
CA ALA A 46 -10.78 -22.52 8.36
C ALA A 46 -10.33 -21.08 8.63
N ARG A 47 -9.07 -20.90 9.06
CA ARG A 47 -8.44 -19.59 9.28
C ARG A 47 -7.15 -19.53 8.49
N GLY A 48 -6.92 -18.44 7.77
CA GLY A 48 -5.67 -18.24 7.04
C GLY A 48 -4.47 -18.14 7.99
N VAL A 49 -3.26 -18.28 7.44
CA VAL A 49 -2.00 -18.18 8.20
C VAL A 49 -1.04 -17.21 7.52
N GLY A 50 -1.53 -16.00 7.26
CA GLY A 50 -0.75 -14.92 6.68
C GLY A 50 -0.16 -15.28 5.31
N ASN A 51 1.14 -15.08 5.18
CA ASN A 51 1.92 -15.33 3.97
C ASN A 51 2.83 -16.57 4.09
N TYR A 52 2.54 -17.49 5.02
CA TYR A 52 3.32 -18.71 5.23
C TYR A 52 2.86 -19.85 4.32
N GLU A 53 1.56 -20.14 4.30
CA GLU A 53 0.95 -21.16 3.45
C GLU A 53 -0.51 -20.83 3.13
N ARG A 54 -1.04 -21.47 2.09
CA ARG A 54 -2.45 -21.35 1.70
C ARG A 54 -3.29 -22.35 2.49
N VAL A 55 -4.41 -21.87 3.06
CA VAL A 55 -5.33 -22.71 3.84
C VAL A 55 -6.57 -23.00 3.01
N GLU A 56 -6.74 -24.28 2.65
CA GLU A 56 -7.89 -24.77 1.89
C GLU A 56 -8.44 -26.02 2.57
N GLU A 57 -9.77 -26.15 2.63
CA GLU A 57 -10.44 -27.37 3.09
C GLU A 57 -11.53 -27.76 2.12
N GLU A 58 -11.78 -29.06 2.00
CA GLU A 58 -12.78 -29.62 1.10
C GLU A 58 -13.60 -30.68 1.83
N PHE A 59 -14.91 -30.67 1.62
CA PHE A 59 -15.81 -31.68 2.17
C PHE A 59 -16.98 -31.96 1.23
N THR A 60 -17.61 -33.12 1.42
CA THR A 60 -18.80 -33.51 0.67
C THR A 60 -20.05 -33.19 1.47
N VAL A 61 -21.05 -32.57 0.83
CA VAL A 61 -22.35 -32.26 1.45
C VAL A 61 -23.01 -33.55 1.94
N PRO A 62 -23.28 -33.69 3.25
CA PRO A 62 -23.94 -34.87 3.81
C PRO A 62 -25.35 -35.10 3.24
N ALA A 63 -25.83 -36.34 3.32
CA ALA A 63 -27.22 -36.67 3.03
C ALA A 63 -28.17 -35.90 3.96
N GLY A 64 -29.31 -35.46 3.44
CA GLY A 64 -30.32 -34.69 4.20
C GLY A 64 -30.00 -33.20 4.36
N THR A 65 -28.89 -32.72 3.78
CA THR A 65 -28.56 -31.29 3.71
C THR A 65 -29.05 -30.68 2.40
N HIS A 66 -29.78 -29.57 2.52
CA HIS A 66 -30.38 -28.85 1.38
C HIS A 66 -29.98 -27.39 1.29
N LYS A 67 -29.46 -26.82 2.39
CA LYS A 67 -28.97 -25.44 2.43
C LYS A 67 -27.68 -25.36 3.22
N LEU A 68 -26.84 -24.42 2.81
CA LEU A 68 -25.58 -24.07 3.42
C LEU A 68 -25.56 -22.56 3.67
N ARG A 69 -25.26 -22.15 4.90
CA ARG A 69 -24.96 -20.76 5.24
C ARG A 69 -23.44 -20.61 5.36
N PHE A 70 -22.90 -19.53 4.83
CA PHE A 70 -21.47 -19.25 4.92
C PHE A 70 -21.20 -17.85 5.45
N GLU A 71 -20.04 -17.71 6.07
CA GLU A 71 -19.44 -16.44 6.46
C GLU A 71 -17.96 -16.47 6.09
N LEU A 72 -17.55 -15.57 5.20
CA LEU A 72 -16.17 -15.41 4.76
C LEU A 72 -15.66 -14.07 5.25
N THR A 73 -14.45 -14.05 5.77
CA THR A 73 -13.68 -12.83 6.03
C THR A 73 -12.41 -12.88 5.20
N GLY A 74 -12.11 -11.84 4.42
CA GLY A 74 -10.82 -11.68 3.73
C GLY A 74 -9.71 -11.27 4.69
N GLY A 75 -8.45 -11.52 4.33
CA GLY A 75 -7.31 -11.10 5.14
C GLY A 75 -7.17 -9.58 5.21
N ALA A 76 -6.85 -9.06 6.38
CA ALA A 76 -6.44 -7.66 6.54
C ALA A 76 -5.10 -7.41 5.83
N GLY A 77 -4.88 -6.20 5.30
CA GLY A 77 -3.56 -5.78 4.83
C GLY A 77 -2.59 -5.55 5.99
N GLY A 78 -1.29 -5.61 5.71
CA GLY A 78 -0.23 -5.46 6.70
C GLY A 78 -0.26 -4.08 7.38
N ARG A 79 0.04 -4.07 8.68
CA ARG A 79 0.16 -2.86 9.52
C ARG A 79 1.59 -2.68 10.03
N TYR A 80 1.96 -1.45 10.36
CA TYR A 80 3.31 -1.14 10.86
C TYR A 80 3.36 -0.57 12.29
N GLU A 81 2.57 0.46 12.58
CA GLU A 81 2.48 1.07 13.91
C GLU A 81 1.08 1.64 14.14
N LYS A 82 0.78 2.08 15.36
CA LYS A 82 -0.53 2.68 15.68
C LYS A 82 -0.77 3.93 14.82
N GLY A 83 -1.87 3.94 14.06
CA GLY A 83 -2.18 5.02 13.12
C GLY A 83 -1.64 4.79 11.69
N LEU A 84 -0.86 3.73 11.48
CA LEU A 84 -0.44 3.21 10.18
C LEU A 84 -1.06 1.82 10.00
N ASP A 85 -2.38 1.82 9.91
CA ASP A 85 -3.19 0.62 9.78
C ASP A 85 -3.31 0.21 8.31
N GLY A 86 -3.19 -1.09 8.05
CA GLY A 86 -3.55 -1.68 6.77
C GLY A 86 -5.06 -1.60 6.50
N GLY A 87 -5.45 -1.96 5.28
CA GLY A 87 -6.84 -2.06 4.89
C GLY A 87 -7.52 -3.28 5.53
N SER A 88 -8.76 -3.12 5.99
CA SER A 88 -9.56 -4.25 6.48
C SER A 88 -10.07 -5.11 5.32
N GLY A 89 -10.17 -6.42 5.55
CA GLY A 89 -10.78 -7.35 4.61
C GLY A 89 -12.30 -7.26 4.60
N ALA A 90 -12.93 -7.83 3.58
CA ALA A 90 -14.38 -7.92 3.48
C ALA A 90 -14.93 -9.01 4.39
N LYS A 91 -16.16 -8.81 4.88
CA LYS A 91 -17.02 -9.86 5.37
C LYS A 91 -18.09 -10.13 4.32
N VAL A 92 -18.21 -11.38 3.89
CA VAL A 92 -19.20 -11.82 2.90
C VAL A 92 -19.98 -13.00 3.47
N SER A 93 -21.30 -12.90 3.50
CA SER A 93 -22.17 -13.97 4.02
C SER A 93 -23.36 -14.21 3.12
N GLY A 94 -23.97 -15.37 3.27
CA GLY A 94 -25.20 -15.70 2.56
C GLY A 94 -25.59 -17.16 2.74
N ILE A 95 -26.67 -17.53 2.06
CA ILE A 95 -27.23 -18.88 2.06
C ILE A 95 -27.34 -19.37 0.63
N VAL A 96 -26.92 -20.59 0.37
CA VAL A 96 -27.02 -21.24 -0.95
C VAL A 96 -27.68 -22.60 -0.81
N GLU A 97 -28.50 -22.96 -1.80
CA GLU A 97 -29.04 -24.31 -1.90
C GLU A 97 -27.96 -25.29 -2.31
N VAL A 98 -27.97 -26.47 -1.70
CA VAL A 98 -27.01 -27.54 -1.98
C VAL A 98 -27.73 -28.87 -2.12
N LYS A 99 -27.11 -29.79 -2.85
CA LYS A 99 -27.55 -31.18 -2.98
C LYS A 99 -26.59 -32.08 -2.21
N PRO A 100 -27.09 -33.18 -1.62
CA PRO A 100 -26.22 -34.22 -1.11
C PRO A 100 -25.17 -34.64 -2.15
N HIS A 101 -23.97 -34.92 -1.68
CA HIS A 101 -22.82 -35.36 -2.48
C HIS A 101 -22.14 -34.31 -3.35
N GLN A 102 -22.57 -33.04 -3.31
CA GLN A 102 -21.76 -31.95 -3.88
C GLN A 102 -20.48 -31.75 -3.08
N THR A 103 -19.42 -31.31 -3.76
CA THR A 103 -18.14 -30.95 -3.13
C THR A 103 -18.15 -29.48 -2.79
N VAL A 104 -17.83 -29.15 -1.53
CA VAL A 104 -17.64 -27.77 -1.08
C VAL A 104 -16.16 -27.58 -0.78
N LYS A 105 -15.56 -26.57 -1.40
CA LYS A 105 -14.19 -26.14 -1.12
C LYS A 105 -14.21 -24.75 -0.51
N ILE A 106 -13.47 -24.57 0.57
CA ILE A 106 -13.26 -23.28 1.23
C ILE A 106 -11.79 -22.90 1.19
N ILE A 107 -11.53 -21.61 1.07
CA ILE A 107 -10.18 -21.03 1.07
C ILE A 107 -10.19 -19.84 2.02
N ALA A 108 -9.33 -19.86 3.04
CA ALA A 108 -9.22 -18.78 4.00
C ALA A 108 -8.01 -17.89 3.68
N GLY A 109 -8.27 -16.61 3.41
CA GLY A 109 -7.25 -15.61 3.11
C GLY A 109 -6.35 -15.31 4.32
N GLY A 110 -5.06 -15.22 4.11
CA GLY A 110 -4.09 -14.77 5.09
C GLY A 110 -4.00 -13.25 5.15
N GLY A 111 -3.67 -12.71 6.32
CA GLY A 111 -3.36 -11.29 6.49
C GLY A 111 -2.02 -10.93 5.82
N GLY A 112 -1.90 -9.66 5.42
CA GLY A 112 -0.63 -9.06 5.05
C GLY A 112 0.25 -8.83 6.28
N SER A 113 1.48 -8.38 6.05
CA SER A 113 2.46 -8.15 7.11
C SER A 113 3.42 -7.03 6.73
N PHE A 114 4.23 -6.60 7.68
CA PHE A 114 5.53 -5.96 7.41
C PHE A 114 6.63 -7.04 7.53
N GLY A 115 7.77 -6.84 6.87
CA GLY A 115 8.92 -7.76 6.95
C GLY A 115 10.02 -7.22 7.86
N PRO A 116 10.04 -7.47 9.18
CA PRO A 116 11.11 -6.98 10.04
C PRO A 116 12.46 -7.60 9.66
N GLN A 117 13.46 -6.74 9.39
CA GLN A 117 14.86 -7.11 9.29
C GLN A 117 15.62 -6.58 10.49
N PHE A 118 15.94 -7.46 11.43
CA PHE A 118 16.69 -7.10 12.63
C PHE A 118 18.14 -6.77 12.29
N TYR A 119 18.64 -5.69 12.87
CA TYR A 119 20.03 -5.33 12.71
C TYR A 119 20.94 -6.37 13.38
N PRO A 120 22.07 -6.76 12.74
CA PRO A 120 23.05 -7.66 13.34
C PRO A 120 23.62 -7.18 14.68
N ASN A 121 23.80 -5.86 14.83
CA ASN A 121 24.31 -5.23 16.05
C ASN A 121 23.32 -4.17 16.57
N GLY A 122 23.10 -4.17 17.89
CA GLY A 122 22.20 -3.23 18.55
C GLY A 122 20.75 -3.73 18.65
N GLY A 123 19.89 -2.90 19.25
CA GLY A 123 18.45 -3.15 19.32
C GLY A 123 17.73 -2.47 18.15
N GLY A 124 16.72 -3.15 17.59
CA GLY A 124 15.84 -2.59 16.56
C GLY A 124 15.83 -3.38 15.26
N TYR A 125 15.02 -2.92 14.32
CA TYR A 125 14.86 -3.51 13.00
C TYR A 125 14.55 -2.41 11.98
N ARG A 126 14.73 -2.72 10.70
CA ARG A 126 14.17 -1.95 9.57
C ARG A 126 13.10 -2.78 8.88
N THR A 127 12.22 -2.14 8.12
CA THR A 127 11.28 -2.90 7.28
C THR A 127 11.99 -3.48 6.07
N GLY A 128 11.44 -4.57 5.56
CA GLY A 128 12.02 -5.39 4.52
C GLY A 128 10.94 -6.07 3.68
N PRO A 129 11.36 -6.85 2.68
CA PRO A 129 10.45 -7.48 1.74
C PRO A 129 9.61 -8.53 2.43
N VAL A 130 8.35 -8.62 2.02
CA VAL A 130 7.41 -9.57 2.58
C VAL A 130 6.38 -9.97 1.53
N LYS A 131 6.07 -11.27 1.48
CA LYS A 131 5.01 -11.78 0.60
C LYS A 131 3.64 -11.27 1.05
N GLY A 132 2.73 -11.06 0.10
CA GLY A 132 1.32 -10.84 0.40
C GLY A 132 0.66 -12.04 1.06
N GLY A 133 -0.44 -11.81 1.76
CA GLY A 133 -1.23 -12.88 2.37
C GLY A 133 -1.75 -13.84 1.31
N TYR A 134 -1.58 -15.15 1.53
CA TYR A 134 -2.07 -16.15 0.58
C TYR A 134 -3.60 -16.20 0.61
N GLY A 135 -4.23 -16.50 -0.51
CA GLY A 135 -5.68 -16.63 -0.53
C GLY A 135 -6.18 -17.25 -1.82
N PHE A 136 -7.48 -17.10 -2.08
CA PHE A 136 -8.02 -17.44 -3.38
C PHE A 136 -7.41 -16.54 -4.46
N GLY A 137 -7.41 -15.24 -4.23
CA GLY A 137 -6.48 -14.27 -4.81
C GLY A 137 -5.47 -13.83 -3.75
N ASP A 138 -4.18 -13.92 -4.09
CA ASP A 138 -3.11 -13.53 -3.17
C ASP A 138 -3.01 -12.01 -3.05
N GLY A 139 -2.63 -11.51 -1.87
CA GLY A 139 -2.27 -10.11 -1.69
C GLY A 139 -0.97 -9.75 -2.42
N GLY A 140 -0.78 -8.47 -2.71
CA GLY A 140 0.44 -7.92 -3.28
C GLY A 140 1.58 -7.91 -2.27
N SER A 141 2.77 -8.27 -2.71
CA SER A 141 4.00 -8.33 -1.91
C SER A 141 4.70 -6.97 -1.85
N THR A 142 5.61 -6.79 -0.90
CA THR A 142 6.69 -5.80 -1.02
C THR A 142 7.95 -6.52 -1.50
N PRO A 143 8.38 -6.31 -2.75
CA PRO A 143 9.46 -7.10 -3.36
C PRO A 143 10.82 -6.71 -2.80
N GLU A 144 11.76 -7.66 -2.76
CA GLU A 144 13.14 -7.40 -2.35
C GLU A 144 13.82 -6.44 -3.32
N VAL A 145 14.33 -5.34 -2.77
CA VAL A 145 15.07 -4.31 -3.49
C VAL A 145 16.26 -3.86 -2.65
N ARG A 146 17.20 -3.17 -3.28
CA ARG A 146 18.39 -2.64 -2.64
C ARG A 146 18.81 -1.36 -3.34
N ILE A 147 19.54 -0.51 -2.62
CA ILE A 147 20.25 0.60 -3.26
C ILE A 147 21.14 0.01 -4.38
N PRO A 148 21.11 0.54 -5.62
CA PRO A 148 21.91 0.01 -6.72
C PRO A 148 23.40 -0.08 -6.38
N ASN A 149 24.07 -1.14 -6.85
CA ASN A 149 25.47 -1.40 -6.50
C ASN A 149 26.40 -0.28 -6.97
N ASP A 150 26.16 0.26 -8.16
CA ASP A 150 26.93 1.37 -8.70
C ASP A 150 26.78 2.66 -7.89
N VAL A 151 25.63 2.86 -7.24
CA VAL A 151 25.42 3.95 -6.28
C VAL A 151 26.19 3.64 -4.99
N MET A 152 26.07 2.43 -4.46
CA MET A 152 26.78 2.04 -3.24
C MET A 152 28.30 2.10 -3.40
N ASP A 153 28.85 1.71 -4.53
CA ASP A 153 30.28 1.81 -4.84
C ASP A 153 30.75 3.27 -4.79
N LYS A 154 30.00 4.19 -5.39
CA LYS A 154 30.28 5.64 -5.32
C LYS A 154 30.16 6.19 -3.91
N VAL A 155 29.21 5.70 -3.12
CA VAL A 155 29.10 6.06 -1.71
C VAL A 155 30.31 5.53 -0.94
N TYR A 156 30.77 4.30 -1.16
CA TYR A 156 31.95 3.72 -0.48
C TYR A 156 33.25 4.45 -0.81
N GLU A 157 33.40 4.96 -2.03
CA GLU A 157 34.52 5.81 -2.42
C GLU A 157 34.61 7.10 -1.58
N ARG A 158 33.45 7.67 -1.21
CA ARG A 158 33.35 8.95 -0.50
C ARG A 158 33.22 8.77 1.01
N TRP A 159 32.56 7.72 1.46
CA TRP A 159 32.32 7.37 2.85
C TRP A 159 32.78 5.94 3.17
N VAL A 160 34.00 5.81 3.72
CA VAL A 160 34.66 4.51 3.95
C VAL A 160 33.90 3.58 4.90
N TRP A 161 33.04 4.11 5.77
CA TRP A 161 32.24 3.31 6.71
C TRP A 161 30.79 3.13 6.28
N ALA A 162 30.42 3.49 5.04
CA ALA A 162 29.04 3.28 4.58
C ALA A 162 28.63 1.80 4.60
N HIS A 163 29.60 0.87 4.53
CA HIS A 163 29.33 -0.57 4.67
C HIS A 163 28.76 -0.96 6.05
N GLN A 164 28.97 -0.13 7.07
CA GLN A 164 28.46 -0.38 8.43
C GLN A 164 26.98 -0.03 8.59
N TRP A 165 26.38 0.65 7.61
CA TRP A 165 24.97 1.04 7.67
C TRP A 165 24.02 -0.15 7.85
N SER A 166 24.30 -1.30 7.24
CA SER A 166 23.47 -2.50 7.41
C SER A 166 23.61 -3.18 8.78
N TYR A 167 24.53 -2.72 9.65
CA TYR A 167 24.81 -3.35 10.94
C TYR A 167 24.02 -2.78 12.11
N GLY A 168 23.41 -1.60 11.98
CA GLY A 168 22.71 -0.95 13.09
C GLY A 168 21.82 0.22 12.64
N PRO A 169 20.94 0.71 13.53
CA PRO A 169 20.13 1.89 13.24
C PRO A 169 21.04 3.09 12.97
N ASN A 170 20.87 3.74 11.83
CA ASN A 170 21.76 4.79 11.39
C ASN A 170 20.97 6.06 11.04
N PRO A 171 21.23 7.22 11.67
CA PRO A 171 20.57 8.49 11.34
C PRO A 171 21.12 9.14 10.06
N LEU A 172 22.10 8.52 9.41
CA LEU A 172 22.75 9.01 8.18
C LEU A 172 21.84 8.82 6.95
N PRO A 173 22.15 9.43 5.79
CA PRO A 173 21.29 9.41 4.61
C PRO A 173 21.34 8.07 3.85
N MET A 174 21.26 6.97 4.58
CA MET A 174 21.19 5.63 4.05
C MET A 174 19.98 4.95 4.68
N GLU A 175 19.01 4.54 3.86
CA GLU A 175 17.79 3.91 4.36
C GLU A 175 17.13 3.03 3.30
N GLU A 176 16.56 1.91 3.74
CA GLU A 176 15.66 1.08 2.92
C GLU A 176 14.35 0.95 3.69
N VAL A 177 13.30 1.60 3.19
CA VAL A 177 11.99 1.61 3.81
C VAL A 177 11.02 0.83 2.95
N TYR A 178 10.38 -0.16 3.55
CA TYR A 178 9.37 -0.98 2.91
C TYR A 178 8.01 -0.72 3.53
N GLY A 179 7.00 -0.49 2.70
CA GLY A 179 5.61 -0.59 3.09
C GLY A 179 5.22 -2.01 3.51
N CYS A 180 3.93 -2.21 3.69
CA CYS A 180 3.35 -3.48 4.09
C CYS A 180 2.72 -4.21 2.90
N SER A 181 2.64 -5.54 3.00
CA SER A 181 1.98 -6.36 1.99
C SER A 181 0.45 -6.35 2.13
N GLY A 182 -0.26 -6.65 1.04
CA GLY A 182 -1.72 -6.76 1.04
C GLY A 182 -2.23 -8.08 1.61
N GLY A 183 -3.50 -8.12 2.01
CA GLY A 183 -4.19 -9.32 2.48
C GLY A 183 -4.73 -10.17 1.33
N GLY A 184 -4.79 -11.49 1.54
CA GLY A 184 -5.38 -12.44 0.60
C GLY A 184 -6.90 -12.53 0.71
N SER A 185 -7.58 -12.88 -0.37
CA SER A 185 -9.03 -13.10 -0.35
C SER A 185 -9.43 -14.48 0.16
N SER A 186 -10.63 -14.57 0.73
CA SER A 186 -11.26 -15.85 1.09
C SER A 186 -12.32 -16.23 0.07
N ALA A 187 -12.57 -17.52 -0.14
CA ALA A 187 -13.57 -17.99 -1.10
C ALA A 187 -14.32 -19.24 -0.64
N LEU A 188 -15.52 -19.40 -1.19
CA LEU A 188 -16.35 -20.61 -1.13
C LEU A 188 -16.66 -21.07 -2.55
N LEU A 189 -16.41 -22.34 -2.84
CA LEU A 189 -16.71 -22.98 -4.10
C LEU A 189 -17.58 -24.22 -3.87
N ILE A 190 -18.50 -24.48 -4.79
CA ILE A 190 -19.35 -25.68 -4.80
C ILE A 190 -19.23 -26.34 -6.17
N ASP A 191 -18.80 -27.60 -6.20
CA ASP A 191 -18.45 -28.35 -7.42
C ASP A 191 -17.50 -27.58 -8.36
N GLY A 192 -16.62 -26.76 -7.77
CA GLY A 192 -15.68 -25.90 -8.50
C GLY A 192 -16.26 -24.56 -8.98
N GLU A 193 -17.57 -24.32 -8.84
CA GLU A 193 -18.19 -23.02 -9.11
C GLU A 193 -17.95 -22.08 -7.93
N VAL A 194 -17.46 -20.87 -8.19
CA VAL A 194 -17.26 -19.85 -7.15
C VAL A 194 -18.61 -19.30 -6.71
N ILE A 195 -18.93 -19.44 -5.43
CA ILE A 195 -20.17 -18.95 -4.83
C ILE A 195 -19.96 -17.57 -4.19
N ALA A 196 -18.82 -17.38 -3.55
CA ALA A 196 -18.51 -16.13 -2.87
C ALA A 196 -17.01 -15.90 -2.78
N VAL A 197 -16.60 -14.62 -2.83
CA VAL A 197 -15.24 -14.15 -2.59
C VAL A 197 -15.30 -12.95 -1.65
N ALA A 198 -14.57 -13.01 -0.53
CA ALA A 198 -14.34 -11.87 0.35
C ALA A 198 -12.96 -11.26 0.07
N GLY A 199 -12.94 -10.03 -0.46
CA GLY A 199 -11.71 -9.32 -0.81
C GLY A 199 -10.80 -9.06 0.39
N GLY A 200 -9.48 -9.09 0.15
CA GLY A 200 -8.46 -8.70 1.11
C GLY A 200 -8.21 -7.20 1.10
N GLY A 201 -7.75 -6.66 2.24
CA GLY A 201 -7.39 -5.25 2.36
C GLY A 201 -6.01 -4.92 1.81
N GLY A 202 -5.79 -3.66 1.44
CA GLY A 202 -4.49 -3.17 0.96
C GLY A 202 -3.45 -3.04 2.08
N GLY A 203 -2.16 -3.18 1.77
CA GLY A 203 -1.07 -2.92 2.70
C GLY A 203 -0.80 -1.42 2.85
N VAL A 204 -0.51 -0.99 4.07
CA VAL A 204 -0.15 0.42 4.35
C VAL A 204 1.26 0.74 3.87
N SER A 205 1.51 1.94 3.35
CA SER A 205 2.86 2.46 3.18
C SER A 205 3.40 3.01 4.50
N ILE A 206 4.72 3.15 4.55
CA ILE A 206 5.41 3.81 5.64
C ILE A 206 6.12 5.00 5.00
N GLY A 207 5.92 6.22 5.52
CA GLY A 207 6.73 7.36 5.09
C GLY A 207 8.18 7.14 5.53
N GLY A 208 9.14 7.35 4.64
CA GLY A 208 10.54 7.36 5.05
C GLY A 208 10.82 8.63 5.84
N LYS A 209 11.76 8.59 6.78
CA LYS A 209 12.08 9.78 7.57
C LYS A 209 12.83 10.76 6.67
N PRO A 210 12.34 12.00 6.49
CA PRO A 210 13.08 12.97 5.71
C PRO A 210 14.43 13.22 6.39
N TYR A 211 15.49 13.17 5.60
CA TYR A 211 16.83 13.49 6.07
C TYR A 211 17.18 14.90 5.62
N THR A 212 17.79 15.70 6.49
CA THR A 212 18.42 16.97 6.13
C THR A 212 19.82 16.99 6.73
N ALA A 213 20.81 17.42 5.95
CA ALA A 213 22.17 17.54 6.45
C ALA A 213 22.20 18.53 7.63
N GLU A 214 22.46 18.00 8.82
CA GLU A 214 22.47 18.76 10.05
C GLU A 214 23.56 19.84 10.02
N PRO A 215 23.34 21.02 10.62
CA PRO A 215 24.42 21.96 10.86
C PRO A 215 25.51 21.37 11.75
N ASN A 216 26.75 21.77 11.52
CA ASN A 216 27.85 21.50 12.44
C ASN A 216 27.56 22.09 13.83
N HIS A 217 28.16 21.52 14.88
CA HIS A 217 27.92 21.94 16.27
C HIS A 217 28.11 23.44 16.47
N ARG A 218 29.16 24.04 15.89
CA ARG A 218 29.22 25.49 15.72
C ARG A 218 28.97 25.84 14.26
N HIS A 219 28.25 26.92 14.07
CA HIS A 219 27.79 27.42 12.79
C HIS A 219 27.40 28.90 12.93
N PHE A 220 27.23 29.59 11.80
CA PHE A 220 26.72 30.95 11.81
C PHE A 220 25.21 30.97 12.05
N PRO A 221 24.66 32.00 12.72
CA PRO A 221 23.22 32.10 12.96
C PRO A 221 22.42 32.24 11.65
N GLY A 222 21.11 32.00 11.72
CA GLY A 222 20.20 32.23 10.59
C GLY A 222 20.29 31.17 9.48
N ILE A 223 20.51 29.91 9.85
CA ILE A 223 20.60 28.82 8.88
C ILE A 223 19.27 28.62 8.14
N VAL A 224 19.38 28.61 6.81
CA VAL A 224 18.39 28.08 5.88
C VAL A 224 18.84 26.67 5.46
N ASP A 225 17.98 25.69 5.71
CA ASP A 225 18.18 24.27 5.43
C ASP A 225 17.10 23.73 4.47
N VAL A 226 17.15 22.43 4.16
CA VAL A 226 16.26 21.79 3.17
C VAL A 226 15.25 20.84 3.84
N ARG A 227 14.78 21.20 5.03
CA ARG A 227 13.90 20.33 5.83
C ARG A 227 12.44 20.32 5.36
N MET A 228 11.74 19.23 5.67
CA MET A 228 10.29 19.14 5.54
C MET A 228 9.57 19.76 6.74
N THR A 229 8.28 20.03 6.59
CA THR A 229 7.39 20.35 7.72
C THR A 229 7.22 19.13 8.63
N GLY A 230 7.00 19.39 9.92
CA GLY A 230 6.62 18.35 10.88
C GLY A 230 5.10 18.26 11.10
N PRO A 231 4.61 17.22 11.82
CA PRO A 231 3.19 17.05 12.14
C PRO A 231 2.59 18.20 12.96
N GLU A 232 3.43 19.01 13.60
CA GLU A 232 3.04 20.22 14.32
C GLU A 232 2.65 21.39 13.41
N HIS A 233 2.96 21.32 12.11
CA HIS A 233 2.65 22.41 11.19
C HIS A 233 1.12 22.55 11.01
N PRO A 234 0.52 23.72 11.26
CA PRO A 234 -0.93 23.84 11.45
C PRO A 234 -1.77 23.61 10.19
N THR A 235 -1.18 23.79 9.00
CA THR A 235 -1.90 23.72 7.71
C THR A 235 -1.26 22.79 6.69
N HIS A 236 -0.02 22.34 6.94
CA HIS A 236 0.80 21.56 6.00
C HIS A 236 1.58 20.50 6.76
N ALA A 237 0.88 19.82 7.68
CA ALA A 237 1.42 18.63 8.31
C ALA A 237 1.58 17.52 7.25
N PRO A 238 2.63 16.69 7.32
CA PRO A 238 2.75 15.53 6.46
C PRO A 238 1.54 14.59 6.62
N VAL A 239 1.10 14.00 5.51
CA VAL A 239 -0.04 13.09 5.46
C VAL A 239 0.44 11.75 4.93
N HIS A 240 0.29 10.70 5.73
CA HIS A 240 0.55 9.33 5.29
C HIS A 240 -0.64 8.77 4.51
N SER A 241 -0.36 8.01 3.45
CA SER A 241 -1.37 7.35 2.64
C SER A 241 -2.06 6.24 3.45
N ALA A 242 -3.38 6.29 3.58
CA ALA A 242 -4.18 5.24 4.20
C ALA A 242 -4.53 4.14 3.20
N ALA A 243 -4.49 2.89 3.64
CA ALA A 243 -4.74 1.73 2.79
C ALA A 243 -6.22 1.51 2.47
N GLY A 244 -6.48 0.93 1.29
CA GLY A 244 -7.83 0.63 0.83
C GLY A 244 -8.50 -0.49 1.64
N VAL A 245 -9.78 -0.30 1.98
CA VAL A 245 -10.61 -1.25 2.73
C VAL A 245 -11.52 -2.04 1.79
N ALA A 246 -11.61 -3.35 1.97
CA ALA A 246 -12.49 -4.23 1.20
C ALA A 246 -13.90 -4.23 1.83
N GLY A 247 -14.64 -3.13 1.72
CA GLY A 247 -15.97 -2.99 2.33
C GLY A 247 -17.17 -3.32 1.43
N GLY A 248 -16.93 -3.63 0.15
CA GLY A 248 -17.98 -3.77 -0.85
C GLY A 248 -17.58 -4.65 -2.04
N ALA A 249 -18.47 -4.73 -3.04
CA ALA A 249 -18.22 -5.47 -4.28
C ALA A 249 -16.98 -4.94 -5.03
N ARG A 250 -16.78 -3.61 -4.99
CA ARG A 250 -15.52 -2.96 -5.33
C ARG A 250 -14.80 -2.60 -4.04
N GLY A 251 -13.51 -2.94 -3.95
CA GLY A 251 -12.64 -2.47 -2.87
C GLY A 251 -12.42 -0.96 -2.94
N SER A 252 -12.16 -0.33 -1.80
CA SER A 252 -11.83 1.10 -1.77
C SER A 252 -10.42 1.35 -2.29
N ASP A 253 -10.24 2.54 -2.87
CA ASP A 253 -8.93 3.09 -3.22
C ASP A 253 -8.17 3.46 -1.92
N ALA A 254 -6.84 3.41 -1.96
CA ALA A 254 -5.99 4.03 -0.95
C ALA A 254 -5.93 5.55 -1.16
N THR A 255 -5.69 6.30 -0.08
CA THR A 255 -5.59 7.77 -0.16
C THR A 255 -4.23 8.22 -0.66
N GLU A 256 -4.12 9.49 -1.02
CA GLU A 256 -2.83 10.14 -1.31
C GLU A 256 -2.01 10.35 -0.02
N GLY A 257 -0.70 10.52 -0.20
CA GLY A 257 0.22 11.00 0.83
C GLY A 257 0.95 12.26 0.38
N HIS A 258 1.31 13.11 1.34
CA HIS A 258 1.81 14.47 1.09
C HIS A 258 2.96 14.85 2.04
N GLU A 259 3.97 15.53 1.50
CA GLU A 259 5.10 16.14 2.22
C GLU A 259 5.35 17.56 1.70
N TYR A 260 5.83 18.46 2.56
CA TYR A 260 5.98 19.89 2.22
C TYR A 260 7.35 20.43 2.63
N TYR A 261 7.97 21.23 1.78
CA TYR A 261 9.23 21.91 2.12
C TYR A 261 8.99 23.08 3.08
N ALA A 262 9.70 23.11 4.21
CA ALA A 262 9.44 24.09 5.26
C ALA A 262 9.78 25.54 4.87
N GLN A 263 10.70 25.75 3.92
CA GLN A 263 11.09 27.10 3.47
C GLN A 263 10.19 27.62 2.33
N ASP A 264 9.44 26.75 1.65
CA ASP A 264 8.47 27.12 0.62
C ASP A 264 7.35 26.08 0.57
N LEU A 265 6.24 26.38 1.24
CA LEU A 265 5.09 25.49 1.34
C LEU A 265 4.35 25.27 0.02
N SER A 266 4.66 26.05 -1.03
CA SER A 266 4.13 25.79 -2.38
C SER A 266 4.80 24.61 -3.07
N LEU A 267 5.96 24.18 -2.56
CA LEU A 267 6.64 22.97 -3.00
C LEU A 267 6.15 21.77 -2.19
N GLU A 268 5.24 21.02 -2.82
CA GLU A 268 4.62 19.83 -2.27
C GLU A 268 5.08 18.59 -3.04
N LEU A 269 5.31 17.49 -2.32
CA LEU A 269 5.48 16.17 -2.88
C LEU A 269 4.22 15.34 -2.63
N THR A 270 3.68 14.74 -3.68
CA THR A 270 2.44 13.94 -3.62
C THR A 270 2.71 12.54 -4.16
N VAL A 271 2.15 11.53 -3.51
CA VAL A 271 2.08 10.16 -4.03
C VAL A 271 0.67 9.60 -3.97
N GLU A 272 0.30 8.88 -5.01
CA GLU A 272 -1.00 8.24 -5.11
C GLU A 272 -1.01 6.86 -4.45
N GLY A 273 -2.09 6.58 -3.73
CA GLY A 273 -2.46 5.24 -3.33
C GLY A 273 -2.96 4.39 -4.51
N GLY A 274 -2.86 3.07 -4.37
CA GLY A 274 -3.41 2.12 -5.33
C GLY A 274 -4.94 2.15 -5.34
N LYS A 275 -5.54 1.92 -6.51
CA LYS A 275 -7.00 1.89 -6.67
C LYS A 275 -7.54 0.50 -6.33
N GLY A 276 -8.76 0.43 -5.82
CA GLY A 276 -9.42 -0.82 -5.47
C GLY A 276 -9.89 -1.59 -6.70
N GLY A 277 -9.82 -2.92 -6.62
CA GLY A 277 -10.34 -3.83 -7.64
C GLY A 277 -11.84 -4.09 -7.46
N GLY A 278 -12.51 -4.56 -8.50
CA GLY A 278 -13.94 -4.91 -8.42
C GLY A 278 -14.53 -5.32 -9.76
N ASN A 279 -15.64 -6.05 -9.69
CA ASN A 279 -16.34 -6.58 -10.87
C ASN A 279 -15.42 -7.39 -11.80
N GLY A 280 -14.44 -8.10 -11.22
CA GLY A 280 -13.46 -8.90 -11.98
C GLY A 280 -12.38 -8.10 -12.67
N ILE A 281 -12.35 -6.77 -12.49
CA ILE A 281 -11.31 -5.89 -13.01
C ILE A 281 -10.36 -5.50 -11.88
N GLY A 282 -9.06 -5.70 -12.11
CA GLY A 282 -8.02 -5.27 -11.19
C GLY A 282 -7.95 -3.75 -11.06
N GLY A 283 -7.70 -3.28 -9.84
CA GLY A 283 -7.47 -1.87 -9.56
C GLY A 283 -6.17 -1.39 -10.19
N ALA A 284 -6.18 -0.16 -10.72
CA ALA A 284 -4.96 0.48 -11.20
C ALA A 284 -3.99 0.73 -10.04
N GLY A 285 -2.68 0.65 -10.31
CA GLY A 285 -1.70 1.14 -9.35
C GLY A 285 -1.76 2.67 -9.20
N GLY A 286 -1.13 3.20 -8.16
CA GLY A 286 -0.98 4.64 -7.96
C GLY A 286 -0.32 5.29 -9.18
N ALA A 287 -0.79 6.47 -9.59
CA ALA A 287 -0.22 7.16 -10.74
C ALA A 287 1.25 7.54 -10.48
N LYS A 288 2.05 7.63 -11.55
CA LYS A 288 3.46 7.99 -11.44
C LYS A 288 3.61 9.38 -10.80
N PRO A 289 4.30 9.53 -9.66
CA PRO A 289 4.53 10.82 -9.04
C PRO A 289 5.44 11.70 -9.89
N THR A 290 5.26 13.02 -9.80
CA THR A 290 6.18 13.98 -10.40
C THR A 290 7.45 14.07 -9.57
N VAL A 291 8.60 14.03 -10.24
CA VAL A 291 9.90 14.37 -9.63
C VAL A 291 10.16 15.86 -9.86
N LEU A 292 10.44 16.61 -8.80
CA LEU A 292 10.79 18.01 -8.93
C LEU A 292 12.19 18.14 -9.53
N THR A 293 12.36 19.09 -10.45
CA THR A 293 13.61 19.35 -11.20
C THR A 293 13.82 20.87 -11.31
N GLY A 294 15.05 21.30 -11.60
CA GLY A 294 15.36 22.72 -11.78
C GLY A 294 15.46 23.50 -10.47
N THR A 295 15.44 24.82 -10.61
CA THR A 295 15.60 25.80 -9.54
C THR A 295 14.34 26.68 -9.47
N PRO A 296 13.31 26.27 -8.73
CA PRO A 296 12.00 26.93 -8.76
C PRO A 296 12.00 28.33 -8.13
N ASN A 297 12.94 28.59 -7.21
CA ASN A 297 13.05 29.84 -6.46
C ASN A 297 14.52 30.10 -6.08
N ASP A 298 14.78 31.12 -5.26
CA ASP A 298 16.11 31.51 -4.76
C ASP A 298 16.57 30.71 -3.54
N VAL A 299 15.76 29.75 -3.07
CA VAL A 299 16.05 28.93 -1.89
C VAL A 299 16.44 27.51 -2.25
N PHE A 300 15.78 26.90 -3.22
CA PHE A 300 15.88 25.48 -3.54
C PHE A 300 16.35 25.23 -4.96
N SER A 301 17.02 24.09 -5.12
CA SER A 301 17.17 23.44 -6.41
C SER A 301 17.07 21.93 -6.24
N PHE A 302 16.67 21.28 -7.32
CA PHE A 302 16.56 19.82 -7.41
C PHE A 302 17.55 19.24 -8.42
N ASP A 303 18.42 20.09 -8.98
CA ASP A 303 19.46 19.70 -9.92
C ASP A 303 20.83 19.66 -9.23
N SER A 304 21.69 18.78 -9.75
CA SER A 304 23.09 18.67 -9.32
C SER A 304 23.84 19.97 -9.57
N GLN A 305 24.53 20.46 -8.54
CA GLN A 305 25.34 21.68 -8.62
C GLN A 305 26.33 21.73 -7.46
N ASN A 306 27.27 22.69 -7.50
CA ASN A 306 28.20 22.90 -6.39
C ASN A 306 29.02 21.63 -6.04
N ASN A 307 29.36 20.83 -7.06
CA ASN A 307 29.98 19.50 -6.92
C ASN A 307 29.19 18.55 -6.00
N GLN A 308 27.89 18.76 -5.83
CA GLN A 308 26.99 17.87 -5.12
C GLN A 308 26.02 17.29 -6.15
N ILE A 309 26.11 15.98 -6.33
CA ILE A 309 25.28 15.23 -7.28
C ILE A 309 24.00 14.85 -6.56
N LEU A 310 22.85 15.23 -7.14
CA LEU A 310 21.53 14.80 -6.67
C LEU A 310 20.90 13.88 -7.71
N TYR A 311 20.23 12.83 -7.23
CA TYR A 311 19.38 11.98 -8.04
C TYR A 311 18.07 11.71 -7.33
N SER A 312 16.99 11.85 -8.08
CA SER A 312 15.62 11.60 -7.64
C SER A 312 14.93 10.66 -8.63
N SER A 313 13.99 9.84 -8.14
CA SER A 313 13.20 8.98 -9.02
C SER A 313 11.79 8.75 -8.48
N SER A 314 10.91 8.31 -9.36
CA SER A 314 9.54 7.93 -9.02
C SER A 314 9.06 6.77 -9.89
N THR A 315 8.12 5.99 -9.36
CA THR A 315 7.58 4.80 -10.01
C THR A 315 6.06 4.75 -9.80
N ALA A 316 5.31 4.49 -10.86
CA ALA A 316 3.88 4.20 -10.77
C ALA A 316 3.64 2.86 -10.08
N GLY A 317 2.55 2.73 -9.34
CA GLY A 317 2.16 1.45 -8.75
C GLY A 317 1.81 0.41 -9.80
N ASN A 318 1.90 -0.87 -9.41
CA ASN A 318 1.47 -1.99 -10.23
C ASN A 318 -0.05 -2.18 -10.12
N PRO A 319 -0.74 -2.50 -11.23
CA PRO A 319 -2.14 -2.87 -11.18
C PRO A 319 -2.34 -4.24 -10.52
N GLY A 320 -3.50 -4.44 -9.88
CA GLY A 320 -3.96 -5.77 -9.51
C GLY A 320 -4.41 -6.57 -10.75
N THR A 321 -4.52 -7.89 -10.61
CA THR A 321 -4.98 -8.75 -11.72
C THR A 321 -6.50 -8.88 -11.76
N ASN A 322 -7.01 -9.18 -12.95
CA ASN A 322 -8.42 -9.45 -13.21
C ASN A 322 -8.83 -10.85 -12.71
N GLY A 323 -10.14 -11.11 -12.67
CA GLY A 323 -10.71 -12.44 -12.37
C GLY A 323 -11.26 -12.61 -10.95
N LEU A 324 -11.89 -13.75 -10.69
CA LEU A 324 -12.44 -14.13 -9.37
C LEU A 324 -11.34 -14.33 -8.33
N ASP A 325 -10.16 -14.74 -8.78
CA ASP A 325 -8.92 -14.97 -8.04
C ASP A 325 -7.88 -13.85 -8.26
N GLY A 326 -8.36 -12.62 -8.54
CA GLY A 326 -7.52 -11.47 -8.81
C GLY A 326 -6.51 -11.22 -7.69
N LYS A 327 -5.23 -11.09 -8.06
CA LYS A 327 -4.11 -10.85 -7.15
C LYS A 327 -3.89 -9.36 -6.95
N GLY A 328 -3.48 -8.98 -5.75
CA GLY A 328 -3.05 -7.63 -5.47
C GLY A 328 -1.77 -7.25 -6.23
N GLY A 329 -1.64 -5.98 -6.62
CA GLY A 329 -0.41 -5.47 -7.23
C GLY A 329 0.73 -5.43 -6.21
N ASP A 330 1.91 -5.92 -6.61
CA ASP A 330 3.12 -5.83 -5.80
C ASP A 330 3.58 -4.37 -5.66
N GLY A 331 4.10 -4.00 -4.48
CA GLY A 331 4.70 -2.69 -4.23
C GLY A 331 5.83 -2.37 -5.20
N VAL A 332 6.08 -1.08 -5.41
CA VAL A 332 7.11 -0.57 -6.33
C VAL A 332 8.14 0.26 -5.58
N MET A 333 9.39 0.24 -6.06
CA MET A 333 10.47 1.02 -5.47
C MET A 333 10.66 2.38 -6.15
N SER A 334 11.19 3.33 -5.38
CA SER A 334 11.93 4.49 -5.89
C SER A 334 13.24 4.62 -5.12
N VAL A 335 14.21 5.34 -5.71
CA VAL A 335 15.53 5.59 -5.14
C VAL A 335 15.95 7.05 -5.31
N SER A 336 16.57 7.61 -4.29
CA SER A 336 17.32 8.86 -4.39
C SER A 336 18.73 8.67 -3.86
N TYR A 337 19.69 9.45 -4.35
CA TYR A 337 21.04 9.47 -3.81
C TYR A 337 21.66 10.84 -3.92
N LEU A 338 22.52 11.16 -2.96
CA LEU A 338 23.36 12.36 -3.00
C LEU A 338 24.82 11.96 -2.83
N LEU A 339 25.69 12.58 -3.62
CA LEU A 339 27.14 12.36 -3.57
C LEU A 339 27.84 13.72 -3.54
N ASP A 340 28.85 13.83 -2.69
CA ASP A 340 29.68 15.03 -2.57
C ASP A 340 31.02 14.82 -3.28
N ASP A 341 31.23 15.59 -4.34
CA ASP A 341 32.48 15.66 -5.11
C ASP A 341 33.34 16.86 -4.69
N ASN A 342 32.93 17.66 -3.69
CA ASN A 342 33.84 18.61 -3.07
C ASN A 342 34.97 17.86 -2.37
N GLU A 343 36.17 18.45 -2.36
CA GLU A 343 37.34 17.82 -1.75
C GLU A 343 37.10 17.55 -0.25
N ALA A 344 37.01 16.27 0.08
CA ALA A 344 37.02 15.73 1.43
C ALA A 344 37.33 14.22 1.31
N ARG A 345 38.62 13.85 1.33
CA ARG A 345 39.01 12.43 1.25
C ARG A 345 39.54 11.92 2.58
N TYR A 346 39.34 10.62 2.78
CA TYR A 346 39.92 9.89 3.90
C TYR A 346 41.45 10.11 3.95
N ARG A 347 41.93 10.69 5.06
CA ARG A 347 43.35 11.06 5.33
C ARG A 347 43.93 12.24 4.52
N GLN A 348 43.11 13.03 3.83
CA GLN A 348 43.53 14.35 3.31
C GLN A 348 43.24 15.46 4.31
N GLU A 349 44.04 16.52 4.28
CA GLU A 349 44.01 17.66 5.22
C GLU A 349 43.10 18.81 4.76
N ASP A 350 42.47 18.70 3.59
CA ASP A 350 41.48 19.69 3.13
C ASP A 350 40.18 19.53 3.95
N VAL A 351 39.95 20.54 4.78
CA VAL A 351 38.85 20.60 5.76
C VAL A 351 37.97 21.79 5.46
N GLU A 352 36.67 21.64 5.73
CA GLU A 352 35.79 22.80 5.69
C GLU A 352 36.06 23.66 6.92
N VAL A 353 36.37 24.94 6.72
CA VAL A 353 36.77 25.84 7.80
C VAL A 353 35.68 26.86 8.08
N LEU A 354 35.30 26.98 9.35
CA LEU A 354 34.48 28.06 9.87
C LEU A 354 35.40 29.10 10.52
N GLU A 355 35.37 30.33 10.01
CA GLU A 355 36.11 31.48 10.57
C GLU A 355 35.12 32.52 11.10
N PHE A 356 34.97 32.57 12.42
CA PHE A 356 34.01 33.45 13.08
C PHE A 356 34.56 34.88 13.25
N PRO A 357 33.70 35.89 13.38
CA PRO A 357 34.13 37.29 13.55
C PRO A 357 34.96 37.56 14.81
N ASP A 358 34.85 36.70 15.83
CA ASP A 358 35.64 36.78 17.07
C ASP A 358 37.06 36.20 16.92
N GLY A 359 37.43 35.74 15.72
CA GLY A 359 38.71 35.12 15.41
C GLY A 359 38.76 33.61 15.70
N THR A 360 37.67 33.02 16.18
CA THR A 360 37.58 31.57 16.37
C THR A 360 37.61 30.86 15.02
N ARG A 361 38.45 29.83 14.91
CA ARG A 361 38.55 28.96 13.74
C ARG A 361 38.19 27.53 14.12
N GLU A 362 37.32 26.90 13.34
CA GLU A 362 36.95 25.51 13.49
C GLU A 362 37.11 24.76 12.18
N GLU A 363 37.73 23.60 12.24
CA GLU A 363 37.94 22.71 11.10
C GLU A 363 36.98 21.53 11.19
N ILE A 364 36.22 21.32 10.12
CA ILE A 364 35.32 20.19 9.98
C ILE A 364 36.04 19.14 9.13
N HIS A 365 36.54 18.11 9.81
CA HIS A 365 37.26 17.01 9.16
C HIS A 365 36.31 16.10 8.38
N TYR A 366 36.91 15.23 7.56
CA TYR A 366 36.24 14.19 6.77
C TYR A 366 35.05 13.50 7.48
N TYR A 367 35.20 13.09 8.74
CA TYR A 367 34.15 12.41 9.50
C TYR A 367 32.96 13.29 9.88
N GLY A 368 33.14 14.61 9.92
CA GLY A 368 32.07 15.59 10.15
C GLY A 368 31.32 15.98 8.88
N VAL A 369 31.73 15.45 7.71
CA VAL A 369 31.16 15.80 6.40
C VAL A 369 30.69 14.55 5.66
N ALA A 370 31.61 13.63 5.36
CA ALA A 370 31.36 12.49 4.48
C ALA A 370 30.09 11.69 4.81
N PRO A 371 29.77 11.35 6.08
CA PRO A 371 28.55 10.63 6.40
C PRO A 371 27.25 11.40 6.16
N TYR A 372 27.28 12.74 6.11
CA TYR A 372 26.07 13.58 5.97
C TYR A 372 25.74 13.93 4.51
N PHE A 373 26.75 13.92 3.63
CA PHE A 373 26.61 14.35 2.24
C PHE A 373 26.71 13.21 1.22
N ASN A 374 26.88 11.96 1.67
CA ASN A 374 26.99 10.79 0.80
C ASN A 374 26.06 9.69 1.26
N GLY A 375 25.10 9.31 0.41
CA GLY A 375 24.11 8.32 0.77
C GLY A 375 23.14 7.99 -0.35
N GLY A 376 22.32 6.98 -0.09
CA GLY A 376 21.28 6.50 -0.98
C GLY A 376 20.11 5.99 -0.17
N GLN A 377 18.90 6.30 -0.62
CA GLN A 377 17.68 5.93 0.06
C GLN A 377 16.70 5.29 -0.91
N ILE A 378 15.99 4.26 -0.46
CA ILE A 378 14.89 3.67 -1.23
C ILE A 378 13.64 3.58 -0.38
N ILE A 379 12.51 3.66 -1.07
CA ILE A 379 11.21 3.34 -0.49
C ILE A 379 10.43 2.41 -1.40
N VAL A 380 9.76 1.43 -0.80
CA VAL A 380 8.83 0.50 -1.47
C VAL A 380 7.40 0.77 -1.00
N SER A 381 6.48 0.92 -1.95
CA SER A 381 5.08 1.19 -1.66
C SER A 381 4.32 -0.01 -1.06
N GLY A 382 3.12 0.24 -0.54
CA GLY A 382 2.23 -0.80 -0.03
C GLY A 382 1.62 -1.64 -1.16
N GLY A 383 1.49 -2.96 -0.92
CA GLY A 383 0.89 -3.91 -1.87
C GLY A 383 -0.64 -3.90 -1.86
N GLY A 384 -1.28 -4.19 -3.00
CA GLY A 384 -2.75 -4.25 -3.09
C GLY A 384 -3.36 -5.52 -2.47
N GLY A 385 -4.65 -5.51 -2.14
CA GLY A 385 -5.36 -6.70 -1.63
C GLY A 385 -5.86 -7.65 -2.73
N GLY A 386 -5.94 -8.96 -2.47
CA GLY A 386 -6.50 -9.95 -3.41
C GLY A 386 -8.05 -9.95 -3.42
N GLY A 387 -8.70 -10.42 -4.50
CA GLY A 387 -10.17 -10.44 -4.58
C GLY A 387 -10.75 -10.62 -5.99
N TYR A 388 -12.06 -10.37 -6.15
CA TYR A 388 -12.73 -10.35 -7.46
C TYR A 388 -12.34 -9.10 -8.26
N GLY A 389 -11.17 -9.18 -8.88
CA GLY A 389 -10.33 -8.04 -9.20
C GLY A 389 -9.49 -7.66 -7.99
N GLY A 390 -8.16 -7.85 -8.07
CA GLY A 390 -7.24 -7.45 -7.01
C GLY A 390 -7.02 -5.93 -7.00
N GLY A 391 -6.68 -5.36 -5.84
CA GLY A 391 -6.32 -3.95 -5.72
C GLY A 391 -4.93 -3.64 -6.30
N GLY A 392 -4.71 -2.41 -6.77
CA GLY A 392 -3.40 -1.95 -7.20
C GLY A 392 -2.49 -1.58 -6.03
N SER A 393 -1.18 -1.57 -6.26
CA SER A 393 -0.21 -1.07 -5.28
C SER A 393 -0.19 0.47 -5.27
N GLY A 394 0.35 1.06 -4.20
CA GLY A 394 0.66 2.49 -4.22
C GLY A 394 1.85 2.82 -5.13
N ALA A 395 2.03 4.11 -5.42
CA ALA A 395 3.21 4.64 -6.11
C ALA A 395 4.37 4.92 -5.13
N ALA A 396 5.57 5.20 -5.65
CA ALA A 396 6.74 5.54 -4.84
C ALA A 396 7.49 6.75 -5.42
N LEU A 397 7.99 7.61 -4.54
CA LEU A 397 8.79 8.80 -4.83
C LEU A 397 9.97 8.92 -3.87
N SER A 398 11.14 9.17 -4.42
CA SER A 398 12.34 9.54 -3.67
C SER A 398 12.91 10.81 -4.27
N GLN A 399 12.91 11.89 -3.50
CA GLN A 399 13.33 13.22 -3.92
C GLN A 399 14.58 13.65 -3.16
N SER A 400 15.60 14.07 -3.89
CA SER A 400 16.75 14.80 -3.38
C SER A 400 16.63 16.29 -3.70
N SER A 401 17.22 17.11 -2.83
CA SER A 401 17.18 18.56 -2.93
C SER A 401 18.40 19.21 -2.28
N ILE A 402 18.72 20.42 -2.74
CA ILE A 402 19.82 21.25 -2.24
C ILE A 402 19.30 22.68 -2.00
N THR A 403 19.77 23.34 -0.95
CA THR A 403 19.52 24.78 -0.79
C THR A 403 20.52 25.59 -1.60
N ILE A 404 20.05 26.63 -2.28
CA ILE A 404 20.89 27.60 -2.96
C ILE A 404 20.91 28.98 -2.29
N ALA A 405 20.11 29.18 -1.23
CA ALA A 405 20.08 30.44 -0.49
C ALA A 405 21.42 30.78 0.17
N GLN A 406 22.15 29.75 0.62
CA GLN A 406 23.41 29.90 1.34
C GLN A 406 24.25 28.62 1.26
N LYS A 407 25.50 28.72 1.69
CA LYS A 407 26.36 27.55 1.95
C LYS A 407 25.95 26.88 3.26
N TRP A 408 26.36 25.62 3.43
CA TRP A 408 26.17 24.85 4.65
C TRP A 408 26.77 25.60 5.86
N ASN A 409 26.15 25.44 7.04
CA ASN A 409 26.47 26.19 8.25
C ASN A 409 26.34 27.73 8.14
N ASN A 410 25.68 28.22 7.08
CA ASN A 410 25.70 29.64 6.68
C ASN A 410 27.14 30.19 6.61
N ASN A 411 28.09 29.37 6.12
CA ASN A 411 29.49 29.73 6.03
C ASN A 411 29.78 30.52 4.74
N PRO A 412 30.14 31.81 4.78
CA PRO A 412 30.38 32.60 3.57
C PRO A 412 31.55 32.08 2.70
N LYS A 413 32.48 31.32 3.31
CA LYS A 413 33.61 30.68 2.63
C LYS A 413 33.40 29.17 2.42
N GLY A 414 32.21 28.67 2.74
CA GLY A 414 31.87 27.26 2.64
C GLY A 414 31.83 26.77 1.19
N VAL A 415 32.15 25.50 1.01
CA VAL A 415 32.15 24.86 -0.32
C VAL A 415 30.89 24.01 -0.56
N ARG A 416 30.14 23.67 0.50
CA ARG A 416 28.93 22.85 0.43
C ARG A 416 27.66 23.67 0.60
N GLN A 417 26.56 23.11 0.18
CA GLN A 417 25.21 23.56 0.50
C GLN A 417 24.48 22.46 1.27
N SER A 418 23.52 22.84 2.11
CA SER A 418 22.67 21.85 2.81
C SER A 418 21.86 21.06 1.78
N ILE A 419 21.69 19.77 2.05
CA ILE A 419 20.96 18.82 1.20
C ILE A 419 19.86 18.14 2.01
N SER A 420 18.90 17.56 1.32
CA SER A 420 17.93 16.65 1.93
C SER A 420 17.50 15.51 1.02
N TYR A 421 16.91 14.50 1.66
CA TYR A 421 16.25 13.38 1.03
C TYR A 421 14.84 13.25 1.60
N VAL A 422 13.88 12.96 0.73
CA VAL A 422 12.51 12.67 1.12
C VAL A 422 12.05 11.42 0.41
N GLN A 423 11.46 10.51 1.16
CA GLN A 423 10.95 9.24 0.69
C GLN A 423 9.46 9.18 1.02
N LEU A 424 8.63 9.06 0.00
CA LEU A 424 7.19 9.05 0.15
C LEU A 424 6.61 7.94 -0.73
N ALA A 425 5.64 7.18 -0.20
CA ALA A 425 4.99 6.12 -0.94
C ALA A 425 3.51 6.00 -0.61
N GLY A 426 2.73 5.56 -1.59
CA GLY A 426 1.32 5.27 -1.45
C GLY A 426 1.05 3.88 -0.87
N SER A 427 -0.09 3.74 -0.20
CA SER A 427 -0.64 2.47 0.26
C SER A 427 -1.33 1.71 -0.87
N GLY A 428 -1.60 0.42 -0.69
CA GLY A 428 -2.30 -0.41 -1.66
C GLY A 428 -3.83 -0.26 -1.58
N GLY A 429 -4.50 -0.42 -2.71
CA GLY A 429 -5.96 -0.51 -2.80
C GLY A 429 -6.48 -1.89 -2.36
N ALA A 430 -7.76 -1.97 -2.00
CA ALA A 430 -8.40 -3.23 -1.62
C ALA A 430 -8.82 -4.10 -2.81
N GLY A 431 -8.92 -5.41 -2.59
CA GLY A 431 -9.54 -6.32 -3.55
C GLY A 431 -11.06 -6.25 -3.53
N GLY A 432 -11.68 -6.60 -4.66
CA GLY A 432 -13.13 -6.69 -4.81
C GLY A 432 -13.73 -7.93 -4.15
N SER A 433 -15.04 -7.89 -3.91
CA SER A 433 -15.81 -9.03 -3.38
C SER A 433 -16.84 -9.51 -4.39
N TYR A 434 -17.26 -10.77 -4.25
CA TYR A 434 -18.21 -11.42 -5.17
C TYR A 434 -19.23 -12.26 -4.40
N LEU A 435 -20.46 -12.23 -4.89
CA LEU A 435 -21.55 -13.12 -4.50
C LEU A 435 -22.22 -13.63 -5.78
N ALA A 436 -22.37 -14.93 -5.89
CA ALA A 436 -23.05 -15.55 -7.02
C ALA A 436 -24.57 -15.23 -6.98
N PRO A 437 -25.24 -15.10 -8.15
CA PRO A 437 -26.65 -14.73 -8.22
C PRO A 437 -27.60 -15.67 -7.46
N GLN A 438 -27.23 -16.94 -7.30
CA GLN A 438 -27.99 -17.94 -6.56
C GLN A 438 -27.92 -17.79 -5.03
N VAL A 439 -27.08 -16.89 -4.51
CA VAL A 439 -26.97 -16.67 -3.06
C VAL A 439 -28.20 -15.89 -2.57
N MET A 440 -28.89 -16.47 -1.60
CA MET A 440 -29.96 -15.85 -0.83
C MET A 440 -29.38 -15.13 0.38
N GLU A 441 -30.02 -14.04 0.81
CA GLU A 441 -29.61 -13.28 2.01
C GLU A 441 -28.12 -12.87 1.96
N GLY A 442 -27.63 -12.58 0.75
CA GLY A 442 -26.25 -12.20 0.50
C GLY A 442 -25.93 -10.82 1.07
N GLU A 443 -24.84 -10.71 1.82
CA GLU A 443 -24.34 -9.45 2.37
C GLU A 443 -22.84 -9.33 2.12
N ILE A 444 -22.39 -8.12 1.80
CA ILE A 444 -20.98 -7.72 1.75
C ILE A 444 -20.83 -6.50 2.66
N SER A 445 -19.90 -6.57 3.59
CA SER A 445 -19.59 -5.49 4.52
C SER A 445 -18.11 -5.47 4.89
N ASN A 446 -17.67 -4.47 5.65
CA ASN A 446 -16.33 -4.44 6.22
C ASN A 446 -16.24 -5.42 7.40
N SER A 447 -15.22 -6.28 7.42
CA SER A 447 -15.01 -7.23 8.52
C SER A 447 -14.51 -6.57 9.81
N ASN A 448 -13.97 -5.35 9.73
CA ASN A 448 -13.28 -4.66 10.82
C ASN A 448 -12.18 -5.52 11.48
N ASN A 449 -11.53 -6.39 10.68
CA ASN A 449 -10.44 -7.24 11.14
C ASN A 449 -9.08 -6.52 11.08
N VAL A 450 -9.09 -5.20 10.92
CA VAL A 450 -7.96 -4.34 11.26
C VAL A 450 -8.35 -3.60 12.53
N THR A 451 -7.78 -3.99 13.67
CA THR A 451 -8.07 -3.36 14.96
C THR A 451 -6.86 -2.59 15.49
N SER A 452 -7.05 -1.29 15.69
CA SER A 452 -6.08 -0.34 16.25
C SER A 452 -6.21 -0.13 17.78
N SER A 453 -7.16 -0.81 18.42
CA SER A 453 -7.56 -0.60 19.82
C SER A 453 -7.11 -1.68 20.81
N GLU A 454 -6.38 -2.71 20.38
CA GLU A 454 -5.84 -3.72 21.30
C GLU A 454 -4.70 -3.12 22.14
N ALA A 455 -4.93 -2.98 23.45
CA ALA A 455 -4.06 -2.27 24.38
C ALA A 455 -2.75 -3.01 24.74
N PHE A 456 -2.49 -4.20 24.22
CA PHE A 456 -1.32 -5.00 24.59
C PHE A 456 -0.87 -5.92 23.46
N SER A 457 0.20 -5.54 22.77
CA SER A 457 1.42 -6.33 22.61
C SER A 457 2.29 -5.62 21.56
N GLY A 458 3.62 -5.73 21.67
CA GLY A 458 4.56 -5.19 20.67
C GLY A 458 4.52 -5.96 19.35
N ALA A 459 3.31 -6.18 18.83
CA ALA A 459 3.00 -7.23 17.89
C ALA A 459 2.06 -6.67 16.83
N THR A 460 2.67 -6.27 15.72
CA THR A 460 2.02 -5.61 14.60
C THR A 460 1.33 -6.63 13.69
N TYR A 461 0.39 -7.40 14.24
CA TYR A 461 -0.31 -8.44 13.49
C TYR A 461 -1.55 -7.90 12.77
N SER A 462 -1.64 -8.18 11.49
CA SER A 462 -2.88 -8.08 10.73
C SER A 462 -3.67 -9.38 10.87
N HIS A 463 -4.99 -9.29 11.00
CA HIS A 463 -5.80 -10.48 11.24
C HIS A 463 -6.05 -11.26 9.96
N ASN A 464 -5.91 -12.58 10.05
CA ASN A 464 -6.24 -13.49 8.97
C ASN A 464 -7.74 -13.51 8.70
N GLY A 465 -8.07 -13.83 7.46
CA GLY A 465 -9.41 -14.23 7.04
C GLY A 465 -9.85 -15.54 7.69
N ILE A 466 -11.17 -15.71 7.77
CA ILE A 466 -11.81 -16.87 8.35
C ILE A 466 -12.96 -17.27 7.45
N VAL A 467 -13.10 -18.54 7.15
CA VAL A 467 -14.26 -19.09 6.46
C VAL A 467 -15.00 -20.02 7.41
N LYS A 468 -16.30 -19.79 7.59
CA LYS A 468 -17.19 -20.63 8.36
C LYS A 468 -18.34 -21.10 7.48
N VAL A 469 -18.68 -22.37 7.61
CA VAL A 469 -19.78 -23.00 6.91
C VAL A 469 -20.71 -23.68 7.90
N PHE A 470 -22.02 -23.47 7.74
CA PHE A 470 -23.07 -24.04 8.56
C PHE A 470 -24.01 -24.81 7.64
N LEU A 471 -24.32 -26.05 8.00
CA LEU A 471 -25.24 -26.88 7.24
C LEU A 471 -26.61 -26.89 7.91
N CYS A 472 -27.64 -26.81 7.10
CA CYS A 472 -29.00 -27.08 7.54
C CYS A 472 -29.32 -28.55 7.27
N GLN A 473 -29.61 -29.29 8.34
CA GLN A 473 -30.06 -30.68 8.24
C GLN A 473 -31.57 -30.73 8.44
N THR A 474 -32.26 -31.37 7.52
CA THR A 474 -33.65 -31.76 7.74
C THR A 474 -33.67 -33.03 8.59
N GLY A 475 -34.57 -33.08 9.57
CA GLY A 475 -34.59 -34.08 10.65
C GLY A 475 -34.38 -35.52 10.17
N LYS A 476 -33.65 -36.29 10.97
CA LYS A 476 -33.40 -37.73 10.79
C LYS A 476 -34.67 -38.54 10.58
#